data_AF-A0A0F9CU01-F1
#
_entry.id   AF-A0A0F9CU01-F1
#
_cell.length_a   1.000
_cell.length_b   1.000
_cell.length_c   1.000
_cell.angle_alpha   90.00
_cell.angle_beta   90.00
_cell.angle_gamma   90.00
#
_symmetry.space_group_name_H-M   'P 1'
#
loop_
_entity.id
_entity.type
_entity.pdbx_description
1 polymer ?
#
loop_
_entity_poly.entity_id
_entity_poly.type
_entity_poly.pdbx_seq_one_letter_code
_entity_poly.pdbx_strand_id
1 'polypeptide(L)'
;MKKVMFLAMVFVLLFSSFSFAAGLTFVSLTFSSTDKKQIAELVYTWETAANGVFPTESLARGITGQLKWYYLDMMITDPLTPAPTTLYDIVIRDQYTVDILGGKGADRSATEGEQVVPQVGGVEGDRLITTELQVEISGNSVNAASGKFVLIFIKGES
;
A
#
# COMPACT_ATOMS: atom_id res chain seq x y z
N MET A 1 11.52 43.27 24.74
CA MET A 1 11.14 41.96 25.30
C MET A 1 9.73 41.50 24.87
N LYS A 2 8.65 42.26 25.09
CA LYS A 2 7.28 41.88 24.65
C LYS A 2 7.12 41.59 23.15
N LYS A 3 7.81 42.33 22.26
CA LYS A 3 7.76 42.11 20.80
C LYS A 3 8.48 40.84 20.32
N VAL A 4 9.52 40.40 21.03
CA VAL A 4 10.27 39.17 20.71
C VAL A 4 9.49 37.94 21.16
N MET A 5 8.78 38.05 22.29
CA MET A 5 7.91 36.99 22.81
C MET A 5 6.68 36.75 21.93
N PHE A 6 6.11 37.80 21.32
CA PHE A 6 5.01 37.67 20.35
C PHE A 6 5.46 36.98 19.05
N LEU A 7 6.67 37.29 18.56
CA LEU A 7 7.22 36.68 17.34
C LEU A 7 7.58 35.20 17.54
N ALA A 8 8.13 34.84 18.72
CA ALA A 8 8.40 33.44 19.05
C ALA A 8 7.12 32.59 19.19
N MET A 9 6.04 33.17 19.73
CA MET A 9 4.74 32.49 19.84
C MET A 9 4.09 32.25 18.46
N VAL A 10 4.21 33.21 17.54
CA VAL A 10 3.75 33.03 16.15
C VAL A 10 4.59 31.96 15.42
N PHE A 11 5.90 31.90 15.67
CA PHE A 11 6.77 30.88 15.07
C PHE A 11 6.43 29.46 15.58
N VAL A 12 6.14 29.29 16.88
CA VAL A 12 5.72 27.99 17.44
C VAL A 12 4.36 27.52 16.90
N LEU A 13 3.44 28.44 16.60
CA LEU A 13 2.14 28.13 15.98
C LEU A 13 2.24 27.75 14.49
N LEU A 14 3.33 28.12 13.80
CA LEU A 14 3.52 27.81 12.38
C LEU A 14 4.12 26.41 12.14
N PHE A 15 4.74 25.79 13.16
CA PHE A 15 5.26 24.42 13.07
C PHE A 15 4.24 23.34 13.46
N SER A 16 3.10 23.70 14.06
CA SER A 16 2.08 22.74 14.52
C SER A 16 1.15 22.20 13.43
N SER A 17 1.40 22.48 12.15
CA SER A 17 0.47 22.12 11.05
C SER A 17 1.11 21.36 9.90
N PHE A 18 2.15 20.57 10.13
CA PHE A 18 2.46 19.47 9.22
C PHE A 18 1.45 18.35 9.47
N SER A 19 0.25 18.50 8.89
CA SER A 19 -0.66 17.36 8.71
C SER A 19 -0.11 16.56 7.54
N PHE A 20 0.50 15.42 7.80
CA PHE A 20 0.66 14.40 6.76
C PHE A 20 -0.76 13.93 6.39
N ALA A 21 -1.06 13.97 5.10
CA ALA A 21 -2.35 13.49 4.63
C ALA A 21 -2.29 11.96 4.67
N ALA A 22 -3.25 11.35 5.35
CA ALA A 22 -3.50 9.91 5.23
C ALA A 22 -3.65 9.53 3.77
N GLY A 23 -3.20 8.34 3.43
CA GLY A 23 -3.38 7.77 2.11
C GLY A 23 -2.13 7.09 1.61
N LEU A 24 -2.13 6.89 0.29
CA LEU A 24 -1.17 6.06 -0.40
C LEU A 24 -0.09 6.92 -1.06
N THR A 25 1.18 6.58 -0.82
CA THR A 25 2.34 7.20 -1.46
C THR A 25 3.02 6.21 -2.40
N PHE A 26 3.04 6.53 -3.70
CA PHE A 26 3.79 5.79 -4.70
C PHE A 26 5.29 5.98 -4.49
N VAL A 27 6.03 4.88 -4.41
CA VAL A 27 7.49 4.91 -4.25
C VAL A 27 8.17 4.62 -5.60
N SER A 28 7.87 3.47 -6.21
CA SER A 28 8.51 3.07 -7.46
C SER A 28 7.71 2.01 -8.23
N LEU A 29 7.92 1.98 -9.55
CA LEU A 29 7.61 0.84 -10.41
C LEU A 29 8.91 0.46 -11.11
N THR A 30 9.41 -0.74 -10.85
CA THR A 30 10.66 -1.22 -11.44
C THR A 30 10.38 -2.44 -12.29
N PHE A 31 10.84 -2.40 -13.54
CA PHE A 31 10.82 -3.57 -14.42
C PHE A 31 12.20 -4.19 -14.44
N SER A 32 12.26 -5.51 -14.30
CA SER A 32 13.45 -6.30 -14.54
C SER A 32 13.12 -7.47 -15.46
N SER A 33 14.13 -7.94 -16.19
CA SER A 33 14.02 -9.11 -17.04
C SER A 33 15.09 -10.11 -16.65
N THR A 34 14.66 -11.34 -16.39
CA THR A 34 15.54 -12.51 -16.44
C THR A 34 15.22 -13.27 -17.72
N ASP A 35 16.12 -14.11 -18.22
CA ASP A 35 16.13 -14.70 -19.58
C ASP A 35 14.81 -15.25 -20.15
N LYS A 36 13.75 -15.41 -19.34
CA LYS A 36 12.41 -15.87 -19.76
C LYS A 36 11.22 -15.21 -19.06
N LYS A 37 11.44 -14.24 -18.16
CA LYS A 37 10.36 -13.59 -17.39
C LYS A 37 10.61 -12.11 -17.25
N GLN A 38 9.57 -11.32 -17.52
CA GLN A 38 9.52 -9.92 -17.14
C GLN A 38 8.89 -9.84 -15.75
N ILE A 39 9.58 -9.20 -14.82
CA ILE A 39 9.13 -8.97 -13.45
C ILE A 39 8.87 -7.46 -13.31
N ALA A 40 7.76 -7.10 -12.70
CA ALA A 40 7.47 -5.73 -12.33
C ALA A 40 7.20 -5.64 -10.82
N GLU A 41 7.91 -4.76 -10.14
CA GLU A 41 7.75 -4.51 -8.71
C GLU A 41 7.14 -3.13 -8.50
N LEU A 42 5.94 -3.10 -7.92
CA LEU A 42 5.21 -1.88 -7.60
C LEU A 42 5.24 -1.64 -6.10
N VAL A 43 5.91 -0.57 -5.67
CA VAL A 43 6.18 -0.27 -4.26
C VAL A 43 5.35 0.93 -3.81
N TYR A 44 4.64 0.75 -2.69
CA TYR A 44 3.92 1.82 -2.02
C TYR A 44 4.27 1.88 -0.53
N THR A 45 4.20 3.07 0.02
CA THR A 45 3.99 3.28 1.46
C THR A 45 2.60 3.83 1.68
N TRP A 46 2.06 3.58 2.87
CA TRP A 46 0.74 4.07 3.26
C TRP A 46 0.79 4.63 4.67
N GLU A 47 -0.10 5.56 4.96
CA GLU A 47 -0.31 6.13 6.28
C GLU A 47 -1.80 6.32 6.55
N THR A 48 -2.25 5.98 7.75
CA THR A 48 -3.63 6.23 8.21
C THR A 48 -3.82 7.64 8.72
N ALA A 49 -5.06 8.10 8.79
CA ALA A 49 -5.37 9.40 9.36
C ALA A 49 -5.11 9.45 10.86
N ALA A 50 -5.23 10.65 11.43
CA ALA A 50 -5.12 10.88 12.87
C ALA A 50 -6.18 10.15 13.70
N ASN A 51 -7.15 9.47 13.08
CA ASN A 51 -8.14 8.60 13.72
C ASN A 51 -7.88 7.09 13.44
N GLY A 52 -6.74 6.75 12.84
CA GLY A 52 -6.37 5.38 12.48
C GLY A 52 -7.06 4.82 11.23
N VAL A 53 -7.90 5.61 10.55
CA VAL A 53 -8.62 5.18 9.34
C VAL A 53 -7.78 5.43 8.09
N PHE A 54 -7.72 4.43 7.20
CA PHE A 54 -7.15 4.57 5.87
C PHE A 54 -8.27 4.80 4.85
N PRO A 55 -8.20 5.83 3.98
CA PRO A 55 -9.17 6.00 2.90
C PRO A 55 -8.96 4.93 1.82
N THR A 56 -10.02 4.50 1.13
CA THR A 56 -9.84 3.69 -0.08
C THR A 56 -9.12 4.51 -1.15
N GLU A 57 -7.98 4.02 -1.62
CA GLU A 57 -7.12 4.75 -2.55
C GLU A 57 -6.96 3.98 -3.86
N SER A 58 -6.88 4.70 -4.98
CA SER A 58 -6.50 4.08 -6.24
C SER A 58 -4.99 3.86 -6.27
N LEU A 59 -4.55 2.66 -6.66
CA LEU A 59 -3.14 2.48 -7.01
C LEU A 59 -2.84 3.37 -8.23
N ALA A 60 -1.84 4.25 -8.09
CA ALA A 60 -1.47 5.33 -9.02
C ALA A 60 -1.98 5.14 -10.46
N ARG A 61 -3.02 5.92 -10.81
CA ARG A 61 -3.68 5.90 -12.12
C ARG A 61 -2.65 6.18 -13.22
N GLY A 62 -2.57 5.29 -14.20
CA GLY A 62 -1.60 5.33 -15.30
C GLY A 62 -0.40 4.37 -15.14
N ILE A 63 -0.05 3.98 -13.91
CA ILE A 63 1.02 3.00 -13.64
C ILE A 63 0.47 1.58 -13.71
N THR A 64 -0.70 1.34 -13.12
CA THR A 64 -1.42 0.05 -13.22
C THR A 64 -1.76 -0.31 -14.66
N GLY A 65 -1.92 0.67 -15.55
CA GLY A 65 -2.07 0.43 -16.99
C GLY A 65 -0.86 -0.27 -17.64
N GLN A 66 0.36 -0.03 -17.14
CA GLN A 66 1.58 -0.70 -17.62
C GLN A 66 1.67 -2.16 -17.14
N LEU A 67 0.94 -2.49 -16.08
CA LEU A 67 0.84 -3.84 -15.51
C LEU A 67 -0.31 -4.65 -16.14
N LYS A 68 -1.05 -4.06 -17.09
CA LYS A 68 -2.08 -4.81 -17.81
C LYS A 68 -1.44 -6.00 -18.52
N TRP A 69 -2.07 -7.17 -18.36
CA TRP A 69 -1.58 -8.46 -18.85
C TRP A 69 -0.39 -9.07 -18.10
N TYR A 70 0.06 -8.45 -17.02
CA TYR A 70 0.87 -9.15 -16.03
C TYR A 70 -0.02 -9.93 -15.07
N TYR A 71 0.57 -10.93 -14.41
CA TYR A 71 -0.05 -11.68 -13.33
C TYR A 71 0.55 -11.22 -12.00
N LEU A 72 -0.30 -10.90 -11.02
CA LEU A 72 0.14 -10.69 -9.65
C LEU A 72 0.59 -12.05 -9.09
N ASP A 73 1.86 -12.15 -8.72
CA ASP A 73 2.52 -13.35 -8.20
C ASP A 73 2.57 -13.31 -6.67
N MET A 74 2.89 -12.15 -6.11
CA MET A 74 3.08 -12.00 -4.66
C MET A 74 2.84 -10.56 -4.19
N MET A 75 2.38 -10.42 -2.94
CA MET A 75 2.49 -9.20 -2.17
C MET A 75 3.46 -9.39 -1.00
N ILE A 76 4.35 -8.44 -0.79
CA ILE A 76 5.19 -8.35 0.41
C ILE A 76 4.70 -7.17 1.24
N THR A 77 4.59 -7.34 2.55
CA THR A 77 4.19 -6.28 3.49
C THR A 77 5.27 -6.08 4.55
N ASP A 78 5.39 -4.85 5.04
CA ASP A 78 6.39 -4.47 6.03
C ASP A 78 5.86 -3.28 6.85
N PRO A 79 5.49 -3.48 8.13
CA PRO A 79 5.04 -2.41 9.02
C PRO A 79 6.10 -1.33 9.22
N LEU A 80 5.70 -0.06 9.24
CA LEU A 80 6.59 1.07 9.53
C LEU A 80 6.27 1.67 10.90
N THR A 81 6.81 2.85 11.21
CA THR A 81 6.59 3.53 12.50
C THR A 81 5.83 4.84 12.28
N PRO A 82 4.72 5.10 13.00
CA PRO A 82 4.02 4.21 13.94
C PRO A 82 3.49 2.92 13.27
N ALA A 83 3.62 1.79 13.97
CA ALA A 83 3.14 0.51 13.46
C ALA A 83 1.62 0.41 13.57
N PRO A 84 0.96 -0.35 12.67
CA PRO A 84 -0.48 -0.60 12.74
C PRO A 84 -0.86 -1.53 13.89
N THR A 85 -2.17 -1.62 14.16
CA THR A 85 -2.72 -2.66 15.03
C THR A 85 -2.43 -4.04 14.46
N THR A 86 -2.04 -5.01 15.31
CA THR A 86 -1.88 -6.41 14.90
C THR A 86 -3.17 -6.96 14.32
N LEU A 87 -3.08 -7.80 13.29
CA LEU A 87 -4.21 -8.35 12.54
C LEU A 87 -4.95 -7.26 11.74
N TYR A 88 -4.21 -6.30 11.17
CA TYR A 88 -4.79 -5.39 10.19
C TYR A 88 -4.89 -6.07 8.82
N ASP A 89 -5.80 -5.61 7.98
CA ASP A 89 -6.05 -6.22 6.67
C ASP A 89 -5.60 -5.27 5.56
N ILE A 90 -5.04 -5.83 4.48
CA ILE A 90 -4.83 -5.14 3.21
C ILE A 90 -5.66 -5.85 2.15
N VAL A 91 -6.56 -5.14 1.48
CA VAL A 91 -7.36 -5.66 0.37
C VAL A 91 -7.00 -4.90 -0.89
N ILE A 92 -6.75 -5.62 -1.99
CA ILE A 92 -6.50 -5.00 -3.30
C ILE A 92 -7.66 -5.36 -4.22
N ARG A 93 -8.48 -4.37 -4.59
CA ARG A 93 -9.66 -4.58 -5.45
C ARG A 93 -9.38 -4.25 -6.90
N ASP A 94 -9.94 -5.04 -7.79
CA ASP A 94 -10.08 -4.67 -9.20
C ASP A 94 -11.36 -3.85 -9.44
N GLN A 95 -11.59 -3.41 -10.69
CA GLN A 95 -12.79 -2.64 -11.05
C GLN A 95 -14.10 -3.46 -10.94
N TYR A 96 -14.02 -4.77 -10.80
CA TYR A 96 -15.15 -5.67 -10.56
C TYR A 96 -15.39 -5.90 -9.06
N THR A 97 -14.72 -5.13 -8.19
CA THR A 97 -14.79 -5.20 -6.71
C THR A 97 -14.22 -6.49 -6.11
N VAL A 98 -13.56 -7.31 -6.93
CA VAL A 98 -12.95 -8.58 -6.50
C VAL A 98 -11.64 -8.29 -5.79
N ASP A 99 -11.42 -8.89 -4.62
CA ASP A 99 -10.11 -8.90 -3.97
C ASP A 99 -9.17 -9.81 -4.76
N ILE A 100 -8.16 -9.21 -5.39
CA ILE A 100 -7.21 -9.94 -6.24
C ILE A 100 -6.24 -10.79 -5.42
N LEU A 101 -6.15 -10.59 -4.10
CA LEU A 101 -5.41 -11.47 -3.18
C LEU A 101 -6.25 -12.67 -2.74
N GLY A 102 -7.57 -12.67 -2.98
CA GLY A 102 -8.46 -13.77 -2.60
C GLY A 102 -8.58 -13.97 -1.08
N GLY A 103 -8.57 -12.87 -0.31
CA GLY A 103 -8.64 -12.87 1.15
C GLY A 103 -7.30 -13.08 1.84
N LYS A 104 -6.24 -13.40 1.10
CA LYS A 104 -4.91 -13.66 1.66
C LYS A 104 -4.25 -12.42 2.26
N GLY A 105 -4.80 -11.23 1.98
CA GLY A 105 -4.39 -9.95 2.53
C GLY A 105 -4.78 -9.70 4.00
N ALA A 106 -5.56 -10.59 4.62
CA ALA A 106 -6.02 -10.45 6.01
C ALA A 106 -4.98 -10.84 7.07
N ASP A 107 -5.18 -10.37 8.30
CA ASP A 107 -4.43 -10.73 9.51
C ASP A 107 -2.92 -10.43 9.42
N ARG A 108 -2.54 -9.22 8.98
CA ARG A 108 -1.15 -8.79 8.89
C ARG A 108 -0.50 -8.48 10.23
N SER A 109 0.79 -8.78 10.33
CA SER A 109 1.61 -8.54 11.51
C SER A 109 1.88 -7.06 11.71
N ALA A 110 1.82 -6.57 12.96
CA ALA A 110 2.21 -5.20 13.30
C ALA A 110 3.74 -5.01 13.39
N THR A 111 4.51 -6.09 13.37
CA THR A 111 5.95 -6.04 13.68
C THR A 111 6.83 -6.79 12.69
N GLU A 112 6.27 -7.72 11.91
CA GLU A 112 7.03 -8.58 11.01
C GLU A 112 6.65 -8.30 9.56
N GLY A 113 7.63 -8.40 8.66
CA GLY A 113 7.36 -8.40 7.24
C GLY A 113 6.84 -9.76 6.78
N GLU A 114 5.81 -9.76 5.95
CA GLU A 114 5.11 -10.98 5.53
C GLU A 114 4.98 -11.06 4.01
N GLN A 115 4.91 -12.28 3.48
CA GLN A 115 4.67 -12.56 2.07
C GLN A 115 3.31 -13.22 1.89
N VAL A 116 2.64 -12.86 0.80
CA VAL A 116 1.27 -13.28 0.51
C VAL A 116 1.20 -13.66 -0.96
N VAL A 117 0.80 -14.89 -1.25
CA VAL A 117 0.50 -15.34 -2.61
C VAL A 117 -1.02 -15.21 -2.84
N PRO A 118 -1.47 -14.65 -3.98
CA PRO A 118 -2.89 -14.54 -4.30
C PRO A 118 -3.60 -15.90 -4.35
N GLN A 119 -4.91 -15.88 -4.11
CA GLN A 119 -5.76 -17.06 -4.22
C GLN A 119 -6.86 -16.85 -5.27
N VAL A 120 -6.98 -17.77 -6.23
CA VAL A 120 -8.03 -17.76 -7.27
C VAL A 120 -8.87 -19.02 -7.14
N GLY A 121 -10.16 -18.86 -6.85
CA GLY A 121 -11.08 -20.00 -6.71
C GLY A 121 -10.75 -20.94 -5.54
N GLY A 122 -10.08 -20.45 -4.50
CA GLY A 122 -9.69 -21.27 -3.33
C GLY A 122 -8.27 -21.83 -3.39
N VAL A 123 -7.56 -21.66 -4.50
CA VAL A 123 -6.22 -22.22 -4.71
C VAL A 123 -5.21 -21.09 -4.91
N GLU A 124 -4.03 -21.23 -4.31
CA GLU A 124 -2.93 -20.27 -4.49
C GLU A 124 -2.46 -20.27 -5.94
N GLY A 125 -2.26 -19.08 -6.49
CA GLY A 125 -1.78 -18.92 -7.86
C GLY A 125 -1.97 -17.51 -8.38
N ASP A 126 -1.22 -17.21 -9.45
CA ASP A 126 -1.09 -15.86 -9.94
C ASP A 126 -2.42 -15.33 -10.53
N ARG A 127 -2.66 -14.03 -10.34
CA ARG A 127 -3.90 -13.38 -10.80
C ARG A 127 -3.63 -12.40 -11.93
N LEU A 128 -4.20 -12.65 -13.11
CA LEU A 128 -4.13 -11.74 -14.25
C LEU A 128 -4.73 -10.36 -13.94
N ILE A 129 -3.99 -9.30 -14.26
CA ILE A 129 -4.41 -7.91 -14.11
C ILE A 129 -4.97 -7.38 -15.43
N THR A 130 -6.26 -7.02 -15.43
CA THR A 130 -6.96 -6.51 -16.62
C THR A 130 -7.46 -5.08 -16.48
N THR A 131 -7.54 -4.57 -15.25
CA THR A 131 -8.15 -3.28 -14.92
C THR A 131 -7.29 -2.49 -13.94
N GLU A 132 -7.71 -1.26 -13.64
CA GLU A 132 -7.16 -0.50 -12.52
C GLU A 132 -7.41 -1.23 -11.19
N LEU A 133 -6.56 -0.90 -10.20
CA LEU A 133 -6.57 -1.50 -8.87
C LEU A 133 -6.74 -0.43 -7.80
N GLN A 134 -7.41 -0.78 -6.71
CA GLN A 134 -7.59 0.04 -5.52
C GLN A 134 -7.09 -0.72 -4.29
N VAL A 135 -6.67 0.01 -3.27
CA VAL A 135 -6.25 -0.54 -1.98
C VAL A 135 -7.17 -0.05 -0.87
N GLU A 136 -7.54 -0.98 -0.01
CA GLU A 136 -8.22 -0.75 1.26
C GLU A 136 -7.33 -1.30 2.37
N ILE A 137 -7.21 -0.56 3.47
CA ILE A 137 -6.51 -1.01 4.67
C ILE A 137 -7.47 -0.85 5.84
N SER A 138 -7.68 -1.92 6.61
CA SER A 138 -8.65 -1.93 7.70
C SER A 138 -8.12 -2.70 8.91
N GLY A 139 -8.87 -2.73 10.02
CA GLY A 139 -8.42 -3.37 11.26
C GLY A 139 -7.39 -2.57 12.07
N ASN A 140 -7.00 -1.38 11.61
CA ASN A 140 -6.10 -0.48 12.34
C ASN A 140 -6.85 0.52 13.23
N SER A 141 -6.30 0.77 14.42
CA SER A 141 -6.78 1.80 15.37
C SER A 141 -5.67 2.74 15.84
N VAL A 142 -4.45 2.60 15.30
CA VAL A 142 -3.30 3.44 15.66
C VAL A 142 -3.27 4.68 14.76
N ASN A 143 -3.21 5.86 15.37
CA ASN A 143 -3.16 7.13 14.65
C ASN A 143 -1.87 7.25 13.84
N ALA A 144 -1.97 7.69 12.58
CA ALA A 144 -0.83 7.79 11.67
C ALA A 144 -0.01 6.49 11.58
N ALA A 145 -0.65 5.34 11.78
CA ALA A 145 -0.03 4.06 11.49
C ALA A 145 0.38 4.02 10.03
N SER A 146 1.56 3.46 9.76
CA SER A 146 2.14 3.40 8.43
C SER A 146 2.70 2.02 8.12
N GLY A 147 2.84 1.75 6.84
CA GLY A 147 3.42 0.51 6.34
C GLY A 147 3.90 0.65 4.91
N LYS A 148 4.58 -0.39 4.44
CA LYS A 148 5.02 -0.57 3.06
C LYS A 148 4.41 -1.85 2.53
N PHE A 149 4.01 -1.84 1.26
CA PHE A 149 3.76 -3.07 0.54
C PHE A 149 4.36 -3.02 -0.86
N VAL A 150 4.74 -4.19 -1.35
CA VAL A 150 5.27 -4.42 -2.69
C VAL A 150 4.35 -5.41 -3.38
N LEU A 151 3.83 -5.06 -4.54
CA LEU A 151 3.15 -5.99 -5.43
C LEU A 151 4.13 -6.43 -6.51
N ILE A 152 4.38 -7.73 -6.58
CA ILE A 152 5.27 -8.35 -7.54
C ILE A 152 4.42 -8.97 -8.63
N PHE A 153 4.68 -8.56 -9.86
CA PHE A 153 3.98 -9.05 -11.04
C PHE A 153 4.95 -9.76 -11.97
N ILE A 154 4.48 -10.82 -12.61
CA ILE A 154 5.23 -11.54 -13.63
C ILE A 154 4.49 -11.55 -14.96
N LYS A 155 5.24 -11.56 -16.04
CA LYS A 155 4.75 -11.82 -17.38
C LYS A 155 5.61 -12.92 -17.98
N GLY A 156 4.98 -14.07 -18.23
CA GLY A 156 5.58 -15.16 -18.99
C GLY A 156 5.55 -14.84 -20.48
N GLU A 157 6.62 -15.21 -21.19
CA GLU A 157 6.50 -15.45 -22.63
C GLU A 157 5.73 -16.76 -22.81
N SER A 158 4.63 -16.71 -23.56
CA SER A 158 3.92 -17.89 -24.06
C SER A 158 4.82 -18.72 -24.96
#